data_AF-A0A3B9MVY8-F1
#
_entry.id   AF-A0A3B9MVY8-F1
#
_cell.length_a   1.000
_cell.length_b   1.000
_cell.length_c   1.000
_cell.angle_alpha   90.00
_cell.angle_beta   90.00
_cell.angle_gamma   90.00
#
_symmetry.space_group_name_H-M   'P 1'
#
loop_
_entity.id
_entity.type
_entity.pdbx_description
1 polymer ?
#
loop_
_entity_poly.entity_id
_entity_poly.type
_entity_poly.pdbx_seq_one_letter_code
_entity_poly.pdbx_strand_id
1 'polypeptide(L)'
;MTELVIIALGAALVNNVVLSQFLGLCPFLGVSKKTNTAVGMGMAVIFVITLASLVTALIYKFILDPLGLDYLKTIVFILVIAALVQFVEMFL
;
A
#
# COMPACT_ATOMS: atom_id res chain seq x y z
N MET A 1 -12.10 8.45 29.43
CA MET A 1 -12.34 9.27 28.21
C MET A 1 -11.07 9.95 27.73
N THR A 2 -10.21 10.48 28.61
CA THR A 2 -8.94 11.14 28.24
C THR A 2 -7.96 10.23 27.49
N GLU A 3 -7.87 8.95 27.86
CA GLU A 3 -6.99 7.99 27.16
C GLU A 3 -7.41 7.71 25.72
N LEU A 4 -8.71 7.61 25.43
CA LEU A 4 -9.20 7.42 24.06
C LEU A 4 -8.89 8.64 23.18
N VAL A 5 -8.95 9.84 23.76
CA VAL A 5 -8.61 11.09 23.07
C VAL A 5 -7.10 11.17 22.80
N ILE A 6 -6.25 10.72 23.73
CA ILE A 6 -4.79 10.67 23.54
C ILE A 6 -4.42 9.64 22.46
N ILE A 7 -5.06 8.47 22.45
CA ILE A 7 -4.85 7.45 21.40
C ILE A 7 -5.31 7.99 20.04
N ALA A 8 -6.46 8.67 19.97
CA ALA A 8 -6.96 9.27 18.74
C ALA A 8 -6.03 10.37 18.21
N LEU A 9 -5.52 11.26 19.07
CA LEU A 9 -4.54 12.28 18.70
C LEU A 9 -3.19 11.68 18.30
N GLY A 10 -2.71 10.67 19.02
CA GLY A 10 -1.47 9.96 18.69
C GLY A 10 -1.55 9.23 17.35
N ALA A 11 -2.68 8.59 17.06
CA ALA A 11 -2.94 7.93 15.78
C ALA A 11 -3.06 8.95 14.63
N ALA A 12 -3.75 10.08 14.87
CA ALA A 12 -4.03 11.07 13.83
C ALA A 12 -2.83 11.96 13.46
N LEU A 13 -1.93 12.27 14.41
CA LEU A 13 -0.76 13.13 14.16
C LEU A 13 0.58 12.38 14.14
N VAL A 14 0.81 11.46 15.09
CA VAL A 14 2.15 10.86 15.28
C VAL A 14 2.32 9.60 14.44
N ASN A 15 1.32 8.74 14.36
CA ASN A 15 1.36 7.48 13.61
C ASN A 15 0.66 7.56 12.24
N ASN A 16 0.32 8.76 11.78
CA ASN A 16 -0.39 8.92 10.53
C ASN A 16 0.53 8.63 9.35
N VAL A 17 0.13 7.65 8.53
CA VAL A 17 0.87 7.15 7.35
C VAL A 17 1.19 8.29 6.37
N VAL A 18 0.31 9.28 6.26
CA VAL A 18 0.47 10.42 5.34
C VAL A 18 1.38 11.51 5.93
N LEU A 19 1.24 11.80 7.24
CA LEU A 19 1.91 12.93 7.89
C LEU A 19 3.31 12.61 8.45
N SER A 20 3.52 11.36 8.92
CA SER A 20 4.76 10.94 9.57
C SER A 20 5.60 10.01 8.69
N GLN A 21 4.95 9.12 7.92
CA GLN A 21 5.65 8.11 7.12
C GLN A 21 5.85 8.54 5.65
N PHE A 22 5.23 9.64 5.20
CA PHE A 22 5.32 10.16 3.83
C PHE A 22 5.07 9.11 2.72
N LEU A 23 4.29 8.06 3.02
CA LEU A 23 3.95 6.98 2.08
C LEU A 23 2.73 7.40 1.24
N GLY A 24 2.74 7.07 -0.06
CA GLY A 24 1.57 7.30 -0.93
C GLY A 24 1.38 8.74 -1.44
N LEU A 25 2.42 9.57 -1.41
CA LEU A 25 2.37 10.95 -1.94
C LEU A 25 2.20 11.01 -3.46
N CYS A 26 2.69 10.01 -4.20
CA CYS A 26 2.61 9.92 -5.65
C CYS A 26 1.16 9.97 -6.18
N PRO A 27 0.22 9.11 -5.71
CA PRO A 27 -1.18 9.23 -6.10
C PRO A 27 -1.82 10.49 -5.52
N PHE A 28 -1.49 10.88 -4.29
CA PHE A 28 -2.07 12.08 -3.67
C PHE A 28 -1.85 13.34 -4.53
N LEU A 29 -0.61 13.60 -4.96
CA LEU A 29 -0.28 14.77 -5.79
C LEU A 29 -0.97 14.74 -7.18
N GLY A 30 -1.19 13.56 -7.74
CA GLY A 30 -1.81 13.38 -9.07
C GLY A 30 -3.32 13.63 -9.10
N VAL A 31 -4.06 13.23 -8.06
CA VAL A 31 -5.55 13.34 -8.02
C VAL A 31 -6.10 14.37 -7.03
N SER A 32 -5.24 15.13 -6.32
CA SER A 32 -5.66 16.14 -5.32
C SER A 32 -6.66 17.19 -5.83
N LYS A 33 -6.68 17.50 -7.13
CA LYS A 33 -7.54 18.56 -7.68
C LYS A 33 -9.01 18.16 -7.90
N LYS A 34 -9.32 16.87 -8.00
CA LYS A 34 -10.68 16.39 -8.32
C LYS A 34 -11.07 15.25 -7.38
N THR A 35 -12.04 15.52 -6.50
CA THR A 35 -12.56 14.54 -5.53
C THR A 35 -13.09 13.28 -6.19
N ASN A 36 -13.82 13.42 -7.31
CA ASN A 36 -14.37 12.28 -8.05
C ASN A 36 -13.28 11.32 -8.56
N THR A 37 -12.15 11.84 -9.05
CA THR A 37 -11.03 11.00 -9.51
C THR A 37 -10.20 10.44 -8.35
N ALA A 38 -10.09 11.19 -7.24
CA ALA A 38 -9.39 10.74 -6.04
C ALA A 38 -10.08 9.52 -5.40
N VAL A 39 -11.42 9.48 -5.38
CA VAL A 39 -12.19 8.34 -4.86
C VAL A 39 -11.96 7.08 -5.71
N GLY A 40 -12.00 7.22 -7.05
CA GLY A 40 -11.73 6.10 -7.96
C GLY A 40 -10.32 5.54 -7.80
N MET A 41 -9.30 6.41 -7.76
CA MET A 41 -7.91 6.00 -7.57
C MET A 41 -7.68 5.36 -6.19
N GLY A 42 -8.31 5.90 -5.14
CA GLY A 42 -8.22 5.34 -3.79
C GLY A 42 -8.78 3.92 -3.70
N MET A 43 -9.94 3.66 -4.30
CA MET A 43 -10.54 2.32 -4.36
C MET A 43 -9.66 1.33 -5.14
N ALA A 44 -9.11 1.76 -6.28
CA ALA A 44 -8.19 0.93 -7.06
C ALA A 44 -6.94 0.54 -6.25
N VAL A 45 -6.33 1.50 -5.54
CA VAL A 45 -5.15 1.25 -4.71
C VAL A 45 -5.44 0.32 -3.53
N ILE A 46 -6.58 0.48 -2.83
CA ILE A 46 -6.98 -0.42 -1.74
C ILE A 46 -7.12 -1.86 -2.25
N PHE A 47 -7.73 -2.03 -3.41
CA PHE A 47 -7.87 -3.34 -4.06
C PHE A 47 -6.52 -3.96 -4.44
N VAL A 48 -5.63 -3.18 -5.06
CA VAL A 48 -4.31 -3.68 -5.45
C VAL A 48 -3.47 -4.04 -4.23
N ILE A 49 -3.44 -3.22 -3.18
CA ILE A 49 -2.63 -3.48 -1.97
C ILE A 49 -3.11 -4.74 -1.25
N THR A 50 -4.43 -4.94 -1.13
CA THR A 50 -4.98 -6.14 -0.48
C THR A 50 -4.64 -7.41 -1.27
N LEU A 51 -4.79 -7.39 -2.59
CA LEU A 51 -4.48 -8.52 -3.44
C LEU A 51 -2.96 -8.79 -3.50
N ALA A 52 -2.14 -7.75 -3.65
CA ALA A 52 -0.69 -7.85 -3.65
C ALA A 52 -0.14 -8.39 -2.32
N SER A 53 -0.73 -8.00 -1.19
CA SER A 53 -0.32 -8.51 0.13
C SER A 53 -0.56 -10.02 0.26
N LEU A 54 -1.67 -10.52 -0.27
CA LEU A 54 -1.97 -11.95 -0.29
C LEU A 54 -1.00 -12.73 -1.19
N VAL A 55 -0.76 -12.22 -2.40
CA VAL A 55 0.15 -12.86 -3.38
C VAL A 55 1.60 -12.85 -2.89
N THR A 56 2.08 -11.72 -2.35
CA THR A 56 3.45 -11.62 -1.81
C THR A 56 3.66 -12.50 -0.58
N ALA A 57 2.64 -12.68 0.27
CA ALA A 57 2.72 -13.62 1.39
C ALA A 57 2.86 -15.08 0.93
N LEU A 58 2.12 -15.48 -0.12
CA LEU A 58 2.27 -16.80 -0.72
C LEU A 58 3.66 -16.98 -1.34
N ILE A 59 4.13 -16.01 -2.12
CA ILE A 59 5.46 -16.07 -2.74
C ILE A 59 6.56 -16.14 -1.68
N TYR A 60 6.43 -15.37 -0.60
CA TYR A 60 7.41 -15.39 0.49
C TYR A 60 7.52 -16.78 1.13
N LYS A 61 6.37 -17.37 1.49
CA LYS A 61 6.31 -18.65 2.21
C LYS A 61 6.60 -19.88 1.34
N PHE A 62 6.19 -19.86 0.06
CA PHE A 62 6.33 -21.02 -0.82
C PHE A 62 7.57 -20.99 -1.72
N ILE A 63 8.18 -19.82 -1.96
CA ILE A 63 9.31 -19.68 -2.89
C ILE A 63 10.55 -19.16 -2.18
N LEU A 64 10.44 -18.05 -1.44
CA LEU A 64 11.63 -17.39 -0.88
C LEU A 64 12.24 -18.13 0.32
N ASP A 65 11.40 -18.50 1.27
CA ASP A 65 11.79 -19.23 2.48
C ASP A 65 12.44 -20.60 2.18
N PRO A 66 11.83 -21.49 1.34
CA PRO A 66 12.46 -22.78 1.06
C PRO A 66 13.72 -22.72 0.20
N LEU A 67 13.91 -21.67 -0.61
CA LEU A 67 15.13 -21.49 -1.41
C LEU A 67 16.22 -20.67 -0.68
N GLY A 68 15.95 -20.15 0.51
CA GLY A 68 16.89 -19.30 1.26
C GLY A 68 17.20 -17.97 0.55
N LEU A 69 16.25 -17.46 -0.24
CA LEU A 69 16.40 -16.28 -1.09
C LEU A 69 15.84 -15.00 -0.43
N ASP A 70 15.91 -14.88 0.90
CA ASP A 70 15.40 -13.73 1.63
C ASP A 70 15.94 -12.38 1.13
N TYR A 71 17.16 -12.36 0.60
CA TYR A 71 17.76 -11.14 0.06
C TYR A 71 17.04 -10.58 -1.18
N LEU A 72 16.29 -11.40 -1.94
CA LEU A 72 15.50 -10.95 -3.09
C LEU A 72 14.10 -10.45 -2.70
N LYS A 73 13.68 -10.57 -1.44
CA LYS A 73 12.33 -10.23 -0.98
C LYS A 73 11.85 -8.87 -1.47
N THR A 74 12.67 -7.84 -1.30
CA THR A 74 12.32 -6.46 -1.69
C THR A 74 12.07 -6.36 -3.19
N ILE A 75 12.92 -6.96 -4.02
CA ILE A 75 12.82 -6.88 -5.48
C ILE A 75 11.57 -7.63 -5.96
N VAL A 76 11.34 -8.83 -5.43
CA VAL A 76 10.18 -9.66 -5.79
C VAL A 76 8.88 -8.97 -5.40
N PHE A 77 8.83 -8.37 -4.21
CA PHE A 77 7.63 -7.66 -3.76
C PHE A 77 7.33 -6.44 -4.64
N ILE A 78 8.35 -5.63 -4.98
CA ILE A 78 8.17 -4.50 -5.90
C ILE A 78 7.68 -4.96 -7.26
N LEU A 79 8.24 -6.04 -7.82
CA LEU A 79 7.85 -6.58 -9.12
C LEU A 79 6.39 -7.04 -9.13
N VAL A 80 5.97 -7.79 -8.11
CA VAL A 80 4.58 -8.27 -7.98
C VAL A 80 3.61 -7.11 -7.83
N ILE A 81 3.92 -6.13 -6.98
CA ILE A 81 3.07 -4.95 -6.79
C ILE A 81 2.98 -4.15 -8.10
N ALA A 82 4.10 -3.90 -8.77
CA ALA A 82 4.14 -3.14 -10.02
C ALA A 82 3.33 -3.83 -11.14
N ALA A 83 3.45 -5.15 -11.28
CA ALA A 83 2.68 -5.91 -12.26
C ALA A 83 1.16 -5.84 -12.00
N LEU A 84 0.75 -5.89 -10.74
CA LEU A 84 -0.66 -5.79 -10.36
C LEU A 84 -1.23 -4.38 -10.54
N VAL A 85 -0.48 -3.34 -10.20
CA VAL A 85 -0.88 -1.95 -10.45
C VAL A 85 -1.05 -1.72 -11.96
N GLN A 86 -0.08 -2.13 -12.77
CA GLN A 86 -0.11 -1.97 -14.23
C GLN A 86 -1.31 -2.70 -14.84
N PHE A 87 -1.62 -3.90 -14.33
CA PHE A 87 -2.80 -4.64 -14.74
C PHE A 87 -4.07 -3.86 -14.44
N VAL A 88 -4.25 -3.37 -13.20
CA VAL A 88 -5.45 -2.62 -12.81
C VAL A 88 -5.59 -1.29 -13.55
N GLU A 89 -4.49 -0.58 -13.83
CA GLU A 89 -4.52 0.65 -14.65
C GLU A 89 -4.99 0.40 -16.09
N MET A 90 -4.78 -0.80 -16.65
CA MET A 90 -5.27 -1.15 -17.98
C MET A 90 -6.81 -1.34 -18.02
N PHE A 91 -7.44 -1.59 -16.86
CA PHE A 91 -8.90 -1.74 -16.75
C PHE A 91 -9.62 -0.45 -16.33
N LEU A 92 -8.90 0.57 -15.86
CA LEU A 92 -9.45 1.82 -15.31
C LEU A 92 -9.49 2.93 -16.37
#